data_AF-A0A935YVS2-F1
#
_entry.id   AF-A0A935YVS2-F1
#
_cell.length_a   1.000
_cell.length_b   1.000
_cell.length_c   1.000
_cell.angle_alpha   90.00
_cell.angle_beta   90.00
_cell.angle_gamma   90.00
#
_symmetry.space_group_name_H-M   'P 1'
#
loop_
_entity.id
_entity.type
_entity.pdbx_description
1 polymer ?
#
loop_
_entity_poly.entity_id
_entity_poly.type
_entity_poly.pdbx_seq_one_letter_code
_entity_poly.pdbx_strand_id
1 'polypeptide(L)'
;MTRTPPPAAQGNRGKFIDPTLTATGEPRAQVTLDGLRTLWLNTGSLCNIACENCYIESSPRNDRLAYLSLAEAVAFFDEAKTCAPELVEIGFTGGEPFLNPEFPEMLTVALERGYRALVLTNAMKPMHHHRADLLALRQRFAKSLALRISVDHYDANKHELVRGIGSWSPMLEGLRWLCANGFCVHVAGRTLWGEPEDAVRNGFARLFTAEKLPLDASDPRALVLFPEMDLRAEVPEITARCWDILGVTPRQMMCASARMVIKRKGDDRPVVVPCTLLPYDRRFDLGAGLATSTRTVALNHPFCAQFCVLGGATCSVP
;
A
#
# COMPACT_ATOMS: atom_id res chain seq x y z
N MET A 1 -10.60 -18.29 -14.37
CA MET A 1 -9.28 -18.92 -14.58
C MET A 1 -8.34 -18.39 -13.52
N THR A 2 -8.02 -19.21 -12.52
CA THR A 2 -7.00 -18.90 -11.51
C THR A 2 -5.66 -18.76 -12.23
N ARG A 3 -5.13 -17.55 -12.38
CA ARG A 3 -3.75 -17.36 -12.82
C ARG A 3 -2.87 -17.98 -11.73
N THR A 4 -2.23 -19.10 -12.03
CA THR A 4 -1.10 -19.61 -11.26
C THR A 4 -0.12 -18.46 -11.08
N PRO A 5 0.44 -18.23 -9.87
CA PRO A 5 1.47 -17.21 -9.71
C PRO A 5 2.55 -17.45 -10.76
N PRO A 6 3.02 -16.40 -11.46
CA PRO A 6 4.05 -16.57 -12.47
C PRO A 6 5.24 -17.30 -11.84
N PRO A 7 5.86 -18.27 -12.54
CA PRO A 7 7.06 -18.91 -12.03
C PRO A 7 8.08 -17.84 -11.67
N ALA A 8 8.78 -18.03 -10.56
CA ALA A 8 9.88 -17.14 -10.18
C ALA A 8 10.83 -16.99 -11.38
N ALA A 9 11.37 -15.78 -11.56
CA ALA A 9 12.45 -15.52 -12.52
C ALA A 9 13.45 -16.69 -12.51
N GLN A 10 13.95 -17.11 -13.68
CA GLN A 10 14.97 -18.16 -13.74
C GLN A 10 16.19 -17.83 -12.84
N GLY A 11 16.51 -16.53 -12.68
CA GLY A 11 17.55 -16.02 -11.78
C GLY A 11 17.20 -15.94 -10.28
N ASN A 12 15.94 -16.18 -9.89
CA ASN A 12 15.54 -16.29 -8.47
C ASN A 12 15.43 -17.75 -8.00
N ARG A 13 15.77 -18.73 -8.85
CA ARG A 13 15.70 -20.15 -8.49
C ARG A 13 16.62 -20.44 -7.29
N GLY A 14 16.06 -20.98 -6.22
CA GLY A 14 16.79 -21.28 -4.97
C GLY A 14 16.85 -20.11 -3.98
N LYS A 15 16.53 -18.87 -4.40
CA LYS A 15 16.46 -17.69 -3.53
C LYS A 15 15.09 -17.60 -2.83
N PHE A 16 15.05 -16.89 -1.72
CA PHE A 16 13.86 -16.58 -0.93
C PHE A 16 13.06 -17.81 -0.44
N ILE A 17 13.76 -18.92 -0.17
CA ILE A 17 13.18 -20.16 0.34
C ILE A 17 13.32 -20.18 1.86
N ASP A 18 14.55 -20.13 2.36
CA ASP A 18 14.88 -20.23 3.78
C ASP A 18 14.80 -18.84 4.47
N PRO A 19 14.00 -18.68 5.54
CA PRO A 19 13.87 -17.39 6.24
C PRO A 19 15.11 -17.02 7.09
N THR A 20 16.04 -17.95 7.32
CA THR A 20 17.24 -17.77 8.12
C THR A 20 18.49 -17.55 7.28
N LEU A 21 18.60 -18.23 6.14
CA LEU A 21 19.76 -18.19 5.26
C LEU A 21 19.39 -17.79 3.83
N THR A 22 20.30 -17.11 3.14
CA THR A 22 20.22 -16.89 1.69
C THR A 22 20.64 -18.14 0.93
N ALA A 23 20.42 -18.16 -0.39
CA ALA A 23 20.90 -19.20 -1.29
C ALA A 23 22.43 -19.34 -1.29
N THR A 24 23.15 -18.30 -0.88
CA THR A 24 24.62 -18.30 -0.70
C THR A 24 25.06 -18.80 0.70
N GLY A 25 24.13 -19.15 1.58
CA GLY A 25 24.40 -19.62 2.94
C GLY A 25 24.70 -18.50 3.94
N GLU A 26 24.41 -17.25 3.61
CA GLU A 26 24.64 -16.11 4.50
C GLU A 26 23.41 -15.83 5.38
N PRO A 27 23.59 -15.29 6.60
CA PRO A 27 22.47 -14.88 7.44
C PRO A 27 21.57 -13.87 6.74
N ARG A 28 20.28 -14.18 6.65
CA ARG A 28 19.28 -13.30 6.03
C ARG A 28 19.02 -12.08 6.92
N ALA A 29 18.79 -10.93 6.29
CA ALA A 29 18.31 -9.74 6.97
C ALA A 29 16.94 -9.98 7.64
N GLN A 30 16.81 -9.48 8.86
CA GLN A 30 15.61 -9.58 9.66
C GLN A 30 15.23 -8.20 10.23
N VAL A 31 13.93 -7.99 10.42
CA VAL A 31 13.37 -6.75 10.95
C VAL A 31 12.42 -7.07 12.10
N THR A 32 12.73 -6.57 13.28
CA THR A 32 11.85 -6.64 14.46
C THR A 32 10.94 -5.41 14.49
N LEU A 33 9.70 -5.59 14.95
CA LEU A 33 8.79 -4.47 15.16
C LEU A 33 9.36 -3.53 16.23
N ASP A 34 9.49 -2.26 15.90
CA ASP A 34 9.97 -1.16 16.72
C ASP A 34 8.85 -0.13 16.91
N GLY A 35 7.73 -0.60 17.47
CA GLY A 35 6.49 0.15 17.67
C GLY A 35 5.55 0.14 16.47
N LEU A 36 4.29 -0.29 16.66
CA LEU A 36 3.28 -0.24 15.61
C LEU A 36 2.72 1.18 15.48
N ARG A 37 3.07 1.89 14.39
CA ARG A 37 2.65 3.27 14.10
C ARG A 37 1.55 3.37 13.05
N THR A 38 1.57 2.47 12.06
CA THR A 38 0.53 2.36 11.03
C THR A 38 -0.07 0.96 11.00
N LEU A 39 -1.39 0.86 11.13
CA LEU A 39 -2.14 -0.38 10.88
C LEU A 39 -2.87 -0.25 9.55
N TRP A 40 -2.48 -1.07 8.58
CA TRP A 40 -3.15 -1.16 7.29
C TRP A 40 -4.34 -2.13 7.38
N LEU A 41 -5.47 -1.78 6.80
CA LEU A 41 -6.59 -2.67 6.56
C LEU A 41 -6.73 -2.85 5.05
N ASN A 42 -6.61 -4.10 4.58
CA ASN A 42 -6.97 -4.46 3.22
C ASN A 42 -8.48 -4.73 3.17
N THR A 43 -9.21 -3.88 2.45
CA THR A 43 -10.68 -3.93 2.38
C THR A 43 -11.19 -4.98 1.38
N GLY A 44 -10.32 -5.79 0.78
CA GLY A 44 -10.61 -6.85 -0.21
C GLY A 44 -9.76 -6.71 -1.48
N SER A 45 -9.81 -7.67 -2.40
CA SER A 45 -9.02 -7.63 -3.66
C SER A 45 -9.83 -7.21 -4.91
N LEU A 46 -11.13 -6.96 -4.77
CA LEU A 46 -11.97 -6.50 -5.87
C LEU A 46 -11.71 -5.03 -6.19
N CYS A 47 -11.48 -4.73 -7.47
CA CYS A 47 -11.26 -3.38 -7.97
C CYS A 47 -12.11 -3.15 -9.22
N ASN A 48 -12.47 -1.90 -9.51
CA ASN A 48 -13.22 -1.52 -10.72
C ASN A 48 -12.37 -1.55 -12.00
N ILE A 49 -11.05 -1.66 -11.87
CA ILE A 49 -10.09 -1.76 -12.98
C ILE A 49 -9.14 -2.95 -12.74
N ALA A 50 -8.49 -3.42 -13.80
CA ALA A 50 -7.50 -4.50 -13.74
C ALA A 50 -6.16 -3.95 -14.25
N CYS A 51 -5.37 -3.34 -13.36
CA CYS A 51 -4.10 -2.73 -13.74
C CYS A 51 -3.07 -3.79 -14.14
N GLU A 52 -2.24 -3.46 -15.13
CA GLU A 52 -1.01 -4.20 -15.42
C GLU A 52 -0.05 -4.08 -14.24
N ASN A 53 0.57 -5.20 -13.86
CA ASN A 53 1.47 -5.30 -12.70
C ASN A 53 0.88 -4.73 -11.39
N CYS A 54 -0.42 -4.95 -11.12
CA CYS A 54 -0.99 -4.64 -9.81
C CYS A 54 -0.31 -5.48 -8.72
N TYR A 55 0.28 -4.83 -7.71
CA TYR A 55 1.10 -5.50 -6.69
C TYR A 55 0.36 -6.55 -5.85
N ILE A 56 -0.96 -6.44 -5.73
CA ILE A 56 -1.82 -7.41 -5.04
C ILE A 56 -2.83 -8.05 -5.99
N GLU A 57 -2.58 -7.97 -7.31
CA GLU A 57 -3.38 -8.62 -8.36
C GLU A 57 -4.87 -8.23 -8.37
N SER A 58 -5.21 -7.04 -7.86
CA SER A 58 -6.60 -6.61 -7.75
C SER A 58 -7.24 -6.39 -9.12
N SER A 59 -8.50 -6.81 -9.25
CA SER A 59 -9.28 -6.71 -10.49
C SER A 59 -10.77 -6.88 -10.22
N PRO A 60 -11.67 -6.66 -11.21
CA PRO A 60 -13.10 -6.92 -11.03
C PRO A 60 -13.45 -8.38 -10.76
N ARG A 61 -12.49 -9.30 -10.90
CA ARG A 61 -12.70 -10.75 -10.79
C ARG A 61 -11.83 -11.42 -9.73
N ASN A 62 -10.88 -10.71 -9.12
CA ASN A 62 -10.03 -11.27 -8.07
C ASN A 62 -10.67 -11.03 -6.70
N ASP A 63 -11.27 -12.06 -6.13
CA ASP A 63 -11.87 -12.05 -4.79
C ASP A 63 -11.09 -12.89 -3.78
N ARG A 64 -9.80 -13.15 -4.03
CA ARG A 64 -8.94 -13.95 -3.13
C ARG A 64 -8.76 -13.31 -1.76
N LEU A 65 -8.84 -11.99 -1.66
CA LEU A 65 -9.05 -11.29 -0.40
C LEU A 65 -10.52 -10.90 -0.32
N ALA A 66 -11.22 -11.46 0.66
CA ALA A 66 -12.61 -11.13 0.95
C ALA A 66 -12.68 -9.71 1.53
N TYR A 67 -13.87 -9.11 1.41
CA TYR A 67 -14.16 -7.86 2.12
C TYR A 67 -14.00 -8.08 3.62
N LEU A 68 -13.15 -7.25 4.22
CA LEU A 68 -13.12 -7.09 5.67
C LEU A 68 -14.47 -6.50 6.10
N SER A 69 -15.03 -6.98 7.20
CA SER A 69 -16.23 -6.39 7.82
C SER A 69 -15.88 -5.31 8.83
N LEU A 70 -16.84 -4.43 9.12
CA LEU A 70 -16.72 -3.41 10.16
C LEU A 70 -16.43 -4.04 11.51
N ALA A 71 -17.13 -5.12 11.87
CA ALA A 71 -16.93 -5.83 13.13
C ALA A 71 -15.48 -6.34 13.27
N GLU A 72 -14.90 -6.86 12.19
CA GLU A 72 -13.49 -7.28 12.17
C GLU A 72 -12.55 -6.09 12.34
N ALA A 73 -12.76 -4.99 11.61
CA ALA A 73 -11.95 -3.77 11.76
C ALA A 73 -12.01 -3.20 13.19
N VAL A 74 -13.22 -3.13 13.77
CA VAL A 74 -13.47 -2.67 15.14
C VAL A 74 -12.72 -3.53 16.16
N ALA A 75 -12.70 -4.86 15.99
CA ALA A 75 -11.97 -5.75 16.87
C ALA A 75 -10.46 -5.42 16.90
N PHE A 76 -9.85 -5.12 15.76
CA PHE A 76 -8.45 -4.67 15.72
C PHE A 76 -8.25 -3.30 16.35
N PHE A 77 -9.19 -2.37 16.16
CA PHE A 77 -9.12 -1.06 16.82
C PHE A 77 -9.27 -1.16 18.35
N ASP A 78 -10.05 -2.11 18.85
CA ASP A 78 -10.17 -2.38 20.29
C ASP A 78 -8.93 -3.07 20.85
N GLU A 79 -8.35 -4.02 20.12
CA GLU A 79 -7.07 -4.64 20.48
C GLU A 79 -5.95 -3.59 20.56
N ALA A 80 -5.87 -2.70 19.56
CA ALA A 80 -4.84 -1.67 19.47
C ALA A 80 -4.80 -0.74 20.69
N LYS A 81 -5.94 -0.41 21.29
CA LYS A 81 -6.02 0.41 22.53
C LYS A 81 -5.20 -0.20 23.67
N THR A 82 -5.05 -1.52 23.68
CA THR A 82 -4.38 -2.25 24.77
C THR A 82 -2.93 -2.60 24.45
N CYS A 83 -2.62 -2.96 23.20
CA CYS A 83 -1.32 -3.55 22.85
C CYS A 83 -0.52 -2.75 21.81
N ALA A 84 -1.04 -1.63 21.29
CA ALA A 84 -0.37 -0.80 20.30
C ALA A 84 -0.46 0.70 20.65
N PRO A 85 0.15 1.13 21.77
CA PRO A 85 0.06 2.51 22.24
C PRO A 85 0.68 3.55 21.29
N GLU A 86 1.56 3.12 20.38
CA GLU A 86 2.19 3.97 19.35
C GLU A 86 1.36 4.11 18.06
N LEU A 87 0.22 3.42 17.95
CA LEU A 87 -0.59 3.42 16.74
C LEU A 87 -1.26 4.78 16.55
N VAL A 88 -0.92 5.45 15.44
CA VAL A 88 -1.42 6.80 15.13
C VAL A 88 -2.16 6.89 13.80
N GLU A 89 -1.97 5.91 12.91
CA GLU A 89 -2.53 5.94 11.56
C GLU A 89 -3.16 4.60 11.19
N ILE A 90 -4.38 4.66 10.64
CA ILE A 90 -5.03 3.55 9.95
C ILE A 90 -4.93 3.78 8.45
N GLY A 91 -4.22 2.90 7.75
CA GLY A 91 -4.15 2.91 6.29
C GLY A 91 -5.23 2.02 5.70
N PHE A 92 -5.99 2.51 4.73
CA PHE A 92 -6.98 1.72 4.00
C PHE A 92 -6.50 1.50 2.57
N THR A 93 -6.51 0.24 2.15
CA THR A 93 -6.06 -0.21 0.82
C THR A 93 -6.86 -1.46 0.45
N GLY A 94 -6.48 -2.12 -0.64
CA GLY A 94 -7.07 -3.38 -1.07
C GLY A 94 -8.12 -3.13 -2.12
N GLY A 95 -7.92 -3.75 -3.28
CA GLY A 95 -8.77 -3.50 -4.42
C GLY A 95 -8.97 -2.01 -4.60
N GLU A 96 -10.23 -1.62 -4.77
CA GLU A 96 -10.66 -0.25 -4.53
C GLU A 96 -11.45 -0.19 -3.21
N PRO A 97 -11.00 0.53 -2.16
CA PRO A 97 -11.68 0.54 -0.87
C PRO A 97 -13.16 0.90 -0.92
N PHE A 98 -13.53 1.83 -1.79
CA PHE A 98 -14.93 2.25 -1.99
C PHE A 98 -15.83 1.19 -2.66
N LEU A 99 -15.32 -0.01 -2.97
CA LEU A 99 -16.16 -1.15 -3.36
C LEU A 99 -16.61 -2.00 -2.17
N ASN A 100 -15.94 -1.90 -1.02
CA ASN A 100 -16.40 -2.56 0.20
C ASN A 100 -17.54 -1.73 0.81
N PRO A 101 -18.77 -2.28 0.94
CA PRO A 101 -19.92 -1.52 1.41
C PRO A 101 -19.80 -1.04 2.86
N GLU A 102 -18.96 -1.69 3.67
CA GLU A 102 -18.74 -1.34 5.07
C GLU A 102 -17.53 -0.41 5.26
N PHE A 103 -16.74 -0.15 4.21
CA PHE A 103 -15.55 0.71 4.30
C PHE A 103 -15.84 2.15 4.78
N PRO A 104 -16.89 2.86 4.32
CA PRO A 104 -17.18 4.20 4.81
C PRO A 104 -17.38 4.26 6.34
N GLU A 105 -18.00 3.23 6.91
CA GLU A 105 -18.21 3.13 8.35
C GLU A 105 -16.90 2.76 9.08
N MET A 106 -16.07 1.87 8.51
CA MET A 106 -14.74 1.59 9.08
C MET A 106 -13.88 2.85 9.16
N LEU A 107 -13.90 3.66 8.11
CA LEU A 107 -13.19 4.93 8.04
C LEU A 107 -13.72 5.90 9.11
N THR A 108 -15.04 6.00 9.25
CA THR A 108 -15.70 6.83 10.26
C THR A 108 -15.26 6.43 11.66
N VAL A 109 -15.33 5.14 12.01
CA VAL A 109 -14.96 4.64 13.33
C VAL A 109 -13.47 4.84 13.62
N ALA A 110 -12.58 4.65 12.62
CA ALA A 110 -11.16 4.92 12.81
C ALA A 110 -10.90 6.39 13.18
N LEU A 111 -11.55 7.33 12.48
CA LEU A 111 -11.44 8.76 12.73
C LEU A 111 -12.05 9.17 14.08
N GLU A 112 -13.22 8.62 14.44
CA GLU A 112 -13.87 8.87 15.74
C GLU A 112 -13.06 8.37 16.93
N ARG A 113 -12.25 7.33 16.73
CA ARG A 113 -11.30 6.82 17.74
C ARG A 113 -10.02 7.65 17.84
N GLY A 114 -9.90 8.72 17.04
CA GLY A 114 -8.78 9.66 17.11
C GLY A 114 -7.57 9.28 16.25
N TYR A 115 -7.65 8.22 15.44
CA TYR A 115 -6.58 7.90 14.50
C TYR A 115 -6.58 8.87 13.32
N ARG A 116 -5.41 9.06 12.71
CA ARG A 116 -5.33 9.55 11.33
C ARG A 116 -5.72 8.42 10.38
N ALA A 117 -6.31 8.75 9.26
CA ALA A 117 -6.66 7.81 8.21
C ALA A 117 -5.99 8.20 6.88
N LEU A 118 -5.39 7.21 6.22
CA LEU A 118 -4.85 7.32 4.87
C LEU A 118 -5.58 6.35 3.94
N VAL A 119 -6.31 6.85 2.95
CA VAL A 119 -7.02 6.02 1.97
C VAL A 119 -6.26 5.98 0.65
N LEU A 120 -5.88 4.79 0.18
CA LEU A 120 -5.31 4.58 -1.15
C LEU A 120 -6.45 4.26 -2.12
N THR A 121 -6.66 5.10 -3.14
CA THR A 121 -7.78 4.96 -4.08
C THR A 121 -7.38 5.38 -5.50
N ASN A 122 -8.05 4.82 -6.50
CA ASN A 122 -7.95 5.26 -7.90
C ASN A 122 -8.77 6.54 -8.19
N ALA A 123 -9.55 7.02 -7.21
CA ALA A 123 -10.40 8.21 -7.29
C ALA A 123 -11.52 8.16 -8.36
N MET A 124 -11.84 6.97 -8.88
CA MET A 124 -12.84 6.83 -9.94
C MET A 124 -14.25 6.63 -9.37
N LYS A 125 -15.15 6.10 -10.21
CA LYS A 125 -16.58 5.95 -9.95
C LYS A 125 -16.96 5.35 -8.58
N PRO A 126 -16.30 4.31 -8.04
CA PRO A 126 -16.63 3.81 -6.70
C PRO A 126 -16.54 4.91 -5.63
N MET A 127 -15.45 5.69 -5.61
CA MET A 127 -15.31 6.83 -4.71
C MET A 127 -16.42 7.88 -4.94
N HIS A 128 -16.79 8.12 -6.20
CA HIS A 128 -17.81 9.12 -6.51
C HIS A 128 -19.18 8.82 -5.89
N HIS A 129 -19.53 7.54 -5.74
CA HIS A 129 -20.77 7.14 -5.08
C HIS A 129 -20.79 7.49 -3.58
N HIS A 130 -19.64 7.76 -2.98
CA HIS A 130 -19.47 8.12 -1.57
C HIS A 130 -19.08 9.59 -1.35
N ARG A 131 -19.26 10.47 -2.35
CA ARG A 131 -18.93 11.91 -2.23
C ARG A 131 -19.62 12.58 -1.03
N ALA A 132 -20.89 12.26 -0.77
CA ALA A 132 -21.63 12.83 0.36
C ALA A 132 -21.03 12.43 1.71
N ASP A 133 -20.75 11.13 1.89
CA ASP A 133 -20.11 10.59 3.09
C ASP A 133 -18.72 11.20 3.31
N LEU A 134 -17.92 11.30 2.24
CA LEU A 134 -16.60 11.91 2.28
C LEU A 134 -16.64 13.39 2.68
N LEU A 135 -17.61 14.16 2.17
CA LEU A 135 -17.79 15.56 2.55
C LEU A 135 -18.16 15.70 4.03
N ALA A 136 -19.04 14.83 4.54
CA ALA A 136 -19.41 14.80 5.95
C ALA A 136 -18.19 14.47 6.83
N LEU A 137 -17.39 13.47 6.44
CA LEU A 137 -16.14 13.14 7.13
C LEU A 137 -15.13 14.28 7.08
N ARG A 138 -14.96 14.93 5.94
CA ARG A 138 -14.04 16.07 5.79
C ARG A 138 -14.45 17.25 6.65
N GLN A 139 -15.75 17.52 6.83
CA GLN A 139 -16.21 18.58 7.73
C GLN A 139 -15.88 18.27 9.19
N ARG A 140 -15.98 17.01 9.61
CA ARG A 140 -15.75 16.57 10.99
C ARG A 140 -14.27 16.34 11.33
N PHE A 141 -13.48 15.86 10.35
CA PHE A 141 -12.14 15.31 10.57
C PHE A 141 -11.08 15.83 9.60
N ALA A 142 -11.23 17.04 9.07
CA ALA A 142 -10.40 17.59 7.98
C ALA A 142 -8.88 17.36 8.11
N LYS A 143 -8.33 17.44 9.33
CA LYS A 143 -6.88 17.31 9.59
C LYS A 143 -6.41 15.86 9.75
N SER A 144 -7.33 14.92 9.90
CA SER A 144 -7.06 13.51 10.19
C SER A 144 -7.31 12.58 9.01
N LEU A 145 -7.88 13.07 7.90
CA LEU A 145 -8.16 12.27 6.71
C LEU A 145 -7.32 12.73 5.52
N ALA A 146 -6.48 11.83 5.01
CA ALA A 146 -5.73 12.00 3.77
C ALA A 146 -6.13 10.95 2.74
N LEU A 147 -6.18 11.34 1.46
CA LEU A 147 -6.38 10.42 0.33
C LEU A 147 -5.14 10.46 -0.57
N ARG A 148 -4.57 9.29 -0.88
CA ARG A 148 -3.49 9.18 -1.84
C ARG A 148 -4.01 8.60 -3.15
N ILE A 149 -3.96 9.45 -4.17
CA ILE A 149 -4.51 9.15 -5.49
C ILE A 149 -3.45 8.52 -6.36
N SER A 150 -3.85 7.40 -6.92
CA SER A 150 -3.06 6.57 -7.81
C SER A 150 -2.94 7.21 -9.21
N VAL A 151 -1.80 7.82 -9.52
CA VAL A 151 -1.49 8.49 -10.80
C VAL A 151 -0.15 7.98 -11.31
N ASP A 152 -0.14 6.83 -11.99
CA ASP A 152 1.13 6.11 -12.26
C ASP A 152 2.15 6.93 -13.07
N HIS A 153 1.69 7.86 -13.91
CA HIS A 153 2.53 8.79 -14.64
C HIS A 153 1.81 10.12 -14.88
N TYR A 154 2.56 11.21 -15.10
CA TYR A 154 2.01 12.52 -15.48
C TYR A 154 1.53 12.61 -16.94
N ASP A 155 1.74 11.55 -17.73
CA ASP A 155 1.35 11.45 -19.13
C ASP A 155 0.19 10.45 -19.21
N ALA A 156 -0.88 10.85 -19.88
CA ALA A 156 -2.11 10.07 -19.95
C ALA A 156 -1.90 8.69 -20.59
N ASN A 157 -1.12 8.60 -21.68
CA ASN A 157 -0.90 7.34 -22.36
C ASN A 157 -0.12 6.39 -21.46
N LYS A 158 0.95 6.88 -20.81
CA LYS A 158 1.74 6.08 -19.85
C LYS A 158 0.91 5.63 -18.65
N HIS A 159 0.04 6.48 -18.11
CA HIS A 159 -0.89 6.11 -17.05
C HIS A 159 -1.85 4.98 -17.50
N GLU A 160 -2.44 5.12 -18.68
CA GLU A 160 -3.41 4.16 -19.22
C GLU A 160 -2.77 2.84 -19.66
N LEU A 161 -1.48 2.82 -20.02
CA LEU A 161 -0.73 1.58 -20.23
C LEU A 161 -0.75 0.69 -18.98
N VAL A 162 -0.77 1.29 -17.79
CA VAL A 162 -0.83 0.56 -16.52
C VAL A 162 -2.27 0.33 -16.08
N ARG A 163 -3.11 1.37 -16.05
CA ARG A 163 -4.45 1.30 -15.43
C ARG A 163 -5.57 0.89 -16.36
N GLY A 164 -5.27 0.76 -17.64
CA GLY A 164 -6.24 0.47 -18.71
C GLY A 164 -6.71 1.73 -19.42
N ILE A 165 -7.09 1.56 -20.69
CA ILE A 165 -7.60 2.63 -21.56
C ILE A 165 -8.84 3.28 -20.94
N GLY A 166 -8.91 4.61 -20.97
CA GLY A 166 -10.01 5.40 -20.42
C GLY A 166 -9.96 5.61 -18.91
N SER A 167 -8.86 5.24 -18.25
CA SER A 167 -8.67 5.46 -16.81
C SER A 167 -8.20 6.89 -16.46
N TRP A 168 -7.58 7.61 -17.40
CA TRP A 168 -7.02 8.94 -17.12
C TRP A 168 -8.09 9.96 -16.71
N SER A 169 -9.13 10.11 -17.53
CA SER A 169 -10.15 11.14 -17.31
C SER A 169 -10.95 10.93 -16.02
N PRO A 170 -11.45 9.72 -15.69
CA PRO A 170 -12.16 9.49 -14.43
C PRO A 170 -11.27 9.72 -13.19
N MET A 171 -10.00 9.28 -13.24
CA MET A 171 -9.05 9.52 -12.16
C MET A 171 -8.83 11.03 -11.94
N LEU A 172 -8.62 11.78 -13.02
CA LEU A 172 -8.37 13.21 -12.96
C LEU A 172 -9.60 13.99 -12.48
N GLU A 173 -10.82 13.57 -12.85
CA GLU A 173 -12.06 14.12 -12.29
C GLU A 173 -12.13 13.94 -10.77
N GLY A 174 -11.82 12.74 -10.27
CA GLY A 174 -11.72 12.46 -8.84
C GLY A 174 -10.69 13.30 -8.12
N LEU A 175 -9.48 13.37 -8.66
CA LEU A 175 -8.40 14.19 -8.12
C LEU A 175 -8.80 15.66 -8.02
N ARG A 176 -9.33 16.24 -9.11
CA ARG A 176 -9.82 17.63 -9.14
C ARG A 176 -10.94 17.84 -8.10
N TRP A 177 -11.90 16.91 -8.02
CA TRP A 177 -13.02 17.02 -7.08
C TRP A 177 -12.53 17.03 -5.62
N LEU A 178 -11.60 16.15 -5.27
CA LEU A 178 -11.01 16.11 -3.92
C LEU A 178 -10.28 17.42 -3.59
N CYS A 179 -9.44 17.92 -4.50
CA CYS A 179 -8.73 19.19 -4.29
C CYS A 179 -9.70 20.38 -4.17
N ALA A 180 -10.70 20.47 -5.04
CA ALA A 180 -11.71 21.53 -5.01
C ALA A 180 -12.54 21.53 -3.72
N ASN A 181 -12.73 20.35 -3.12
CA ASN A 181 -13.44 20.18 -1.85
C ASN A 181 -12.50 20.14 -0.65
N GLY A 182 -11.26 20.63 -0.77
CA GLY A 182 -10.34 20.88 0.34
C GLY A 182 -9.93 19.66 1.15
N PHE A 183 -9.90 18.47 0.52
CA PHE A 183 -9.31 17.28 1.13
C PHE A 183 -7.79 17.38 1.17
N CYS A 184 -7.16 16.74 2.16
CA CYS A 184 -5.72 16.49 2.13
C CYS A 184 -5.46 15.39 1.09
N VAL A 185 -4.79 15.76 0.01
CA VAL A 185 -4.53 14.87 -1.13
C VAL A 185 -3.04 14.67 -1.32
N HIS A 186 -2.66 13.44 -1.61
CA HIS A 186 -1.34 13.05 -2.06
C HIS A 186 -1.46 12.32 -3.40
N VAL A 187 -0.37 12.25 -4.16
CA VAL A 187 -0.30 11.51 -5.42
C VAL A 187 0.76 10.42 -5.31
N ALA A 188 0.45 9.25 -5.85
CA ALA A 188 1.35 8.12 -6.02
C ALA A 188 1.63 7.88 -7.50
N GLY A 189 2.88 8.06 -7.93
CA GLY A 189 3.38 7.70 -9.26
C GLY A 189 4.27 6.47 -9.25
N ARG A 190 4.65 5.98 -10.43
CA ARG A 190 5.58 4.86 -10.63
C ARG A 190 6.77 5.29 -11.49
N THR A 191 7.95 4.78 -11.21
CA THR A 191 9.18 5.03 -11.99
C THR A 191 9.45 3.94 -13.05
N LEU A 192 8.39 3.42 -13.67
CA LEU A 192 8.45 2.29 -14.61
C LEU A 192 9.27 2.57 -15.89
N TRP A 193 9.35 3.82 -16.32
CA TRP A 193 9.92 4.18 -17.63
C TRP A 193 11.40 4.57 -17.61
N GLY A 194 12.11 4.33 -16.49
CA GLY A 194 13.54 4.61 -16.37
C GLY A 194 13.89 6.11 -16.46
N GLU A 195 12.92 6.98 -16.25
CA GLU A 195 13.13 8.42 -16.21
C GLU A 195 13.82 8.83 -14.91
N PRO A 196 14.79 9.75 -14.95
CA PRO A 196 15.37 10.35 -13.75
C PRO A 196 14.28 10.94 -12.84
N GLU A 197 14.43 10.82 -11.52
CA GLU A 197 13.39 11.25 -10.57
C GLU A 197 13.04 12.73 -10.71
N ASP A 198 14.04 13.59 -10.93
CA ASP A 198 13.85 15.02 -11.17
C ASP A 198 13.01 15.30 -12.42
N ALA A 199 13.24 14.56 -13.50
CA ALA A 199 12.41 14.63 -14.72
C ALA A 199 10.96 14.21 -14.43
N VAL A 200 10.77 13.14 -13.64
CA VAL A 200 9.43 12.67 -13.25
C VAL A 200 8.70 13.72 -12.41
N ARG A 201 9.35 14.26 -11.37
CA ARG A 201 8.80 15.32 -10.53
C ARG A 201 8.46 16.58 -11.32
N ASN A 202 9.33 16.99 -12.25
CA ASN A 202 9.07 18.11 -13.15
C ASN A 202 7.86 17.87 -14.07
N GLY A 203 7.65 16.64 -14.52
CA GLY A 203 6.46 16.24 -15.27
C GLY A 203 5.18 16.37 -14.45
N PHE A 204 5.19 15.86 -13.22
CA PHE A 204 4.07 16.04 -12.29
C PHE A 204 3.84 17.51 -11.92
N ALA A 205 4.89 18.32 -11.75
CA ALA A 205 4.75 19.75 -11.48
C ALA A 205 3.99 20.47 -12.61
N ARG A 206 4.28 20.14 -13.88
CA ARG A 206 3.53 20.65 -15.03
C ARG A 206 2.08 20.19 -15.03
N LEU A 207 1.83 18.91 -14.74
CA LEU A 207 0.48 18.38 -14.58
C LEU A 207 -0.29 19.15 -13.50
N PHE A 208 0.27 19.24 -12.29
CA PHE A 208 -0.38 19.90 -11.15
C PHE A 208 -0.70 21.37 -11.46
N THR A 209 0.22 22.07 -12.15
CA THR A 209 0.00 23.45 -12.60
C THR A 209 -1.12 23.55 -13.64
N ALA A 210 -1.09 22.73 -14.68
CA ALA A 210 -2.10 22.72 -15.74
C ALA A 210 -3.51 22.41 -15.18
N GLU A 211 -3.54 21.54 -14.18
CA GLU A 211 -4.74 21.02 -13.53
C GLU A 211 -5.19 21.87 -12.32
N LYS A 212 -4.43 22.94 -12.00
CA LYS A 212 -4.66 23.83 -10.85
C LYS A 212 -4.79 23.06 -9.53
N LEU A 213 -4.01 22.01 -9.37
CA LEU A 213 -3.98 21.18 -8.16
C LEU A 213 -3.06 21.84 -7.13
N PRO A 214 -3.48 22.00 -5.86
CA PRO A 214 -2.67 22.62 -4.81
C PRO A 214 -1.66 21.63 -4.23
N LEU A 215 -0.83 21.04 -5.10
CA LEU A 215 0.16 20.02 -4.76
C LEU A 215 1.55 20.47 -5.19
N ASP A 216 2.55 20.19 -4.36
CA ASP A 216 3.95 20.42 -4.66
C ASP A 216 4.61 19.09 -5.05
N ALA A 217 5.03 18.96 -6.31
CA ALA A 217 5.70 17.74 -6.80
C ALA A 217 7.09 17.52 -6.19
N SER A 218 7.67 18.54 -5.54
CA SER A 218 8.94 18.43 -4.82
C SER A 218 8.77 17.96 -3.37
N ASP A 219 7.58 18.09 -2.76
CA ASP A 219 7.31 17.53 -1.43
C ASP A 219 7.12 16.00 -1.57
N PRO A 220 8.02 15.17 -1.02
CA PRO A 220 7.93 13.71 -1.13
C PRO A 220 6.70 13.11 -0.42
N ARG A 221 6.00 13.88 0.41
CA ARG A 221 4.70 13.49 0.99
C ARG A 221 3.57 13.75 0.01
N ALA A 222 3.60 14.87 -0.70
CA ALA A 222 2.59 15.24 -1.70
C ALA A 222 2.70 14.40 -2.98
N LEU A 223 3.92 14.06 -3.41
CA LEU A 223 4.19 13.15 -4.52
C LEU A 223 5.15 12.03 -4.08
N VAL A 224 4.59 10.84 -3.90
CA VAL A 224 5.34 9.60 -3.66
C VAL A 224 5.57 8.91 -5.00
N LEU A 225 6.83 8.55 -5.28
CA LEU A 225 7.20 7.81 -6.49
C LEU A 225 7.63 6.41 -6.09
N PHE A 226 6.90 5.41 -6.56
CA PHE A 226 7.17 4.01 -6.26
C PHE A 226 8.09 3.39 -7.31
N PRO A 227 9.11 2.60 -6.88
CA PRO A 227 9.89 1.79 -7.79
C PRO A 227 9.00 0.71 -8.42
N GLU A 228 9.36 0.29 -9.63
CA GLU A 228 8.71 -0.87 -10.23
C GLU A 228 9.09 -2.15 -9.47
N MET A 229 8.09 -3.01 -9.27
CA MET A 229 8.31 -4.35 -8.72
C MET A 229 7.94 -5.40 -9.74
N ASP A 230 8.89 -6.27 -10.04
CA ASP A 230 8.73 -7.36 -10.99
C ASP A 230 9.19 -8.68 -10.38
N LEU A 231 8.26 -9.62 -10.22
CA LEU A 231 8.54 -10.98 -9.75
C LEU A 231 9.40 -11.79 -10.73
N ARG A 232 9.47 -11.35 -11.99
CA ARG A 232 10.29 -11.94 -13.05
C ARG A 232 11.69 -11.33 -13.13
N ALA A 233 11.96 -10.24 -12.43
CA ALA A 233 13.30 -9.70 -12.32
C ALA A 233 14.12 -10.54 -11.34
N GLU A 234 15.34 -10.88 -11.74
CA GLU A 234 16.33 -11.41 -10.79
C GLU A 234 16.70 -10.31 -9.80
N VAL A 235 16.67 -10.65 -8.51
CA VAL A 235 17.06 -9.72 -7.45
C VAL A 235 17.98 -10.36 -6.43
N PRO A 236 18.90 -9.58 -5.84
CA PRO A 236 19.73 -10.08 -4.75
C PRO A 236 18.88 -10.30 -3.50
N GLU A 237 19.27 -11.30 -2.72
CA GLU A 237 18.73 -11.47 -1.38
C GLU A 237 19.39 -10.47 -0.43
N ILE A 238 18.64 -10.04 0.59
CA ILE A 238 19.18 -9.11 1.58
C ILE A 238 19.76 -9.93 2.73
N THR A 239 21.08 -9.87 2.89
CA THR A 239 21.79 -10.48 4.02
C THR A 239 21.84 -9.49 5.19
N ALA A 240 22.15 -9.96 6.40
CA ALA A 240 22.33 -9.09 7.56
C ALA A 240 23.44 -8.04 7.35
N ARG A 241 24.43 -8.32 6.50
CA ARG A 241 25.53 -7.39 6.16
C ARG A 241 25.09 -6.27 5.22
N CYS A 242 23.98 -6.44 4.49
CA CYS A 242 23.46 -5.42 3.58
C CYS A 242 23.10 -4.11 4.31
N TRP A 243 22.80 -4.16 5.61
CA TRP A 243 22.57 -2.96 6.42
C TRP A 243 23.76 -2.01 6.40
N ASP A 244 24.95 -2.54 6.66
CA ASP A 244 26.18 -1.74 6.66
C ASP A 244 26.58 -1.33 5.23
N ILE A 245 26.43 -2.24 4.25
CA ILE A 245 26.81 -1.99 2.85
C ILE A 245 25.99 -0.86 2.24
N LEU A 246 24.68 -0.83 2.52
CA LEU A 246 23.74 0.13 1.94
C LEU A 246 23.57 1.38 2.80
N GLY A 247 24.11 1.41 4.02
CA GLY A 247 23.92 2.52 4.95
C GLY A 247 22.47 2.68 5.42
N VAL A 248 21.71 1.58 5.47
CA VAL A 248 20.31 1.57 5.92
C VAL A 248 20.15 0.65 7.13
N THR A 249 19.13 0.90 7.95
CA THR A 249 18.89 0.17 9.19
C THR A 249 17.57 -0.61 9.14
N PRO A 250 17.44 -1.72 9.90
CA PRO A 250 16.19 -2.46 10.01
C PRO A 250 14.98 -1.58 10.37
N ARG A 251 15.18 -0.55 11.21
CA ARG A 251 14.12 0.37 11.67
C ARG A 251 13.52 1.24 10.58
N GLN A 252 14.22 1.44 9.47
CA GLN A 252 13.73 2.18 8.32
C GLN A 252 12.81 1.34 7.43
N MET A 253 12.75 0.03 7.63
CA MET A 253 11.89 -0.85 6.84
C MET A 253 10.44 -0.72 7.31
N MET A 254 9.49 -0.76 6.37
CA MET A 254 8.06 -0.64 6.71
C MET A 254 7.60 -1.65 7.77
N CYS A 255 8.10 -2.89 7.72
CA CYS A 255 7.74 -3.92 8.69
C CYS A 255 8.35 -3.69 10.09
N ALA A 256 9.16 -2.65 10.29
CA ALA A 256 9.56 -2.20 11.62
C ALA A 256 8.46 -1.38 12.31
N SER A 257 7.54 -0.76 11.57
CA SER A 257 6.55 0.15 12.16
C SER A 257 5.12 -0.03 11.68
N ALA A 258 4.89 -0.93 10.73
CA ALA A 258 3.58 -1.18 10.15
C ALA A 258 3.20 -2.66 10.12
N ARG A 259 1.90 -2.91 10.17
CA ARG A 259 1.27 -4.21 9.96
C ARG A 259 0.06 -4.04 9.05
N MET A 260 -0.37 -5.12 8.39
CA MET A 260 -1.60 -5.13 7.61
C MET A 260 -2.53 -6.26 8.05
N VAL A 261 -3.82 -5.95 8.23
CA VAL A 261 -4.89 -6.93 8.38
C VAL A 261 -5.44 -7.27 7.01
N ILE A 262 -5.59 -8.56 6.74
CA ILE A 262 -6.23 -9.09 5.53
C ILE A 262 -7.21 -10.18 5.90
N LYS A 263 -8.21 -10.41 5.03
CA LYS A 263 -9.07 -11.59 5.11
C LYS A 263 -9.00 -12.33 3.80
N ARG A 264 -8.45 -13.56 3.78
CA ARG A 264 -8.44 -14.37 2.57
C ARG A 264 -9.79 -15.05 2.41
N LYS A 265 -10.23 -15.22 1.17
CA LYS A 265 -11.47 -15.92 0.87
C LYS A 265 -11.43 -17.35 1.40
N GLY A 266 -12.44 -17.70 2.19
CA GLY A 266 -12.55 -19.00 2.85
C GLY A 266 -11.88 -19.09 4.23
N ASP A 267 -11.12 -18.07 4.66
CA ASP A 267 -10.65 -18.01 6.04
C ASP A 267 -11.78 -17.46 6.95
N ASP A 268 -12.00 -18.09 8.11
CA ASP A 268 -13.06 -17.71 9.07
C ASP A 268 -12.81 -16.35 9.74
N ARG A 269 -11.56 -15.92 9.78
CA ARG A 269 -11.11 -14.70 10.46
C ARG A 269 -9.97 -14.01 9.72
N PRO A 270 -9.75 -12.70 9.95
CA PRO A 270 -8.61 -12.00 9.39
C PRO A 270 -7.28 -12.47 9.99
N VAL A 271 -6.20 -12.19 9.28
CA VAL A 271 -4.81 -12.44 9.70
C VAL A 271 -3.98 -11.18 9.54
N VAL A 272 -3.00 -11.00 10.41
CA VAL A 272 -2.02 -9.92 10.34
C VAL A 272 -0.82 -10.37 9.53
N VAL A 273 -0.36 -9.54 8.61
CA VAL A 273 0.86 -9.73 7.79
C VAL A 273 1.78 -8.50 7.93
N PRO A 274 3.09 -8.60 7.66
CA PRO A 274 4.03 -7.51 7.89
C PRO A 274 4.02 -6.41 6.83
N CYS A 275 3.44 -6.66 5.65
CA CYS A 275 3.60 -5.79 4.49
C CYS A 275 2.33 -5.77 3.63
N THR A 276 2.01 -4.60 3.05
CA THR A 276 0.88 -4.43 2.13
C THR A 276 1.02 -5.21 0.83
N LEU A 277 2.24 -5.66 0.51
CA LEU A 277 2.60 -6.30 -0.76
C LEU A 277 2.64 -7.83 -0.69
N LEU A 278 2.47 -8.41 0.51
CA LEU A 278 2.57 -9.86 0.74
C LEU A 278 1.25 -10.48 1.23
N PRO A 279 0.06 -10.10 0.71
CA PRO A 279 -1.19 -10.59 1.26
C PRO A 279 -1.42 -12.10 1.01
N TYR A 280 -0.76 -12.68 0.01
CA TYR A 280 -1.03 -14.07 -0.40
C TYR A 280 -0.03 -15.09 0.13
N ASP A 281 1.17 -14.66 0.53
CA ASP A 281 2.22 -15.57 0.98
C ASP A 281 2.04 -15.92 2.47
N ARG A 282 1.48 -17.11 2.74
CA ARG A 282 1.19 -17.58 4.10
C ARG A 282 2.44 -17.73 4.98
N ARG A 283 3.65 -17.75 4.40
CA ARG A 283 4.91 -17.74 5.19
C ARG A 283 5.07 -16.47 6.01
N PHE A 284 4.37 -15.40 5.63
CA PHE A 284 4.37 -14.10 6.32
C PHE A 284 3.16 -13.90 7.25
N ASP A 285 2.40 -14.95 7.56
CA ASP A 285 1.29 -14.86 8.50
C ASP A 285 1.81 -14.65 9.93
N LEU A 286 1.45 -13.50 10.51
CA LEU A 286 1.92 -13.09 11.84
C LEU A 286 0.96 -13.45 12.97
N GLY A 287 -0.27 -13.86 12.67
CA GLY A 287 -1.25 -14.30 13.65
C GLY A 287 -2.59 -13.60 13.46
N ALA A 288 -3.57 -13.92 14.31
CA ALA A 288 -4.93 -13.38 14.19
C ALA A 288 -5.12 -12.03 14.90
N GLY A 289 -4.14 -11.56 15.68
CA GLY A 289 -4.23 -10.33 16.46
C GLY A 289 -2.92 -9.54 16.46
N LEU A 290 -3.00 -8.25 16.76
CA LEU A 290 -1.88 -7.32 16.87
C LEU A 290 -0.85 -7.77 17.91
N ALA A 291 -1.29 -8.26 19.07
CA ALA A 291 -0.39 -8.71 20.14
C ALA A 291 0.50 -9.87 19.68
N THR A 292 -0.03 -10.77 18.85
CA THR A 292 0.72 -11.90 18.26
C THR A 292 1.59 -11.50 17.07
N SER A 293 1.40 -10.28 16.53
CA SER A 293 2.04 -9.83 15.29
C SER A 293 3.39 -9.13 15.46
N THR A 294 3.92 -9.10 16.68
CA THR A 294 5.18 -8.44 17.06
C THR A 294 6.43 -9.22 16.68
N ARG A 295 6.27 -10.42 16.10
CA ARG A 295 7.36 -11.32 15.69
C ARG A 295 8.30 -10.66 14.67
N THR A 296 9.58 -11.01 14.75
CA THR A 296 10.60 -10.63 13.78
C THR A 296 10.30 -11.20 12.40
N VAL A 297 10.49 -10.36 11.37
CA VAL A 297 10.19 -10.66 9.97
C VAL A 297 11.50 -10.86 9.23
N ALA A 298 11.66 -12.03 8.61
CA ALA A 298 12.75 -12.27 7.67
C ALA A 298 12.45 -11.60 6.31
N LEU A 299 13.43 -10.93 5.71
CA LEU A 299 13.30 -10.36 4.37
C LEU A 299 13.42 -11.44 3.28
N ASN A 300 12.44 -12.35 3.30
CA ASN A 300 12.43 -13.60 2.54
C ASN A 300 11.45 -13.57 1.35
N HIS A 301 11.37 -12.43 0.67
CA HIS A 301 10.58 -12.26 -0.55
C HIS A 301 11.25 -11.26 -1.50
N PRO A 302 11.17 -11.44 -2.84
CA PRO A 302 11.73 -10.49 -3.81
C PRO A 302 11.33 -9.02 -3.56
N PHE A 303 10.06 -8.78 -3.20
CA PHE A 303 9.57 -7.44 -2.90
C PHE A 303 10.19 -6.80 -1.66
N CYS A 304 10.68 -7.58 -0.68
CA CYS A 304 11.42 -7.02 0.44
C CYS A 304 12.70 -6.32 -0.05
N ALA A 305 13.38 -6.94 -1.02
CA ALA A 305 14.56 -6.37 -1.66
C ALA A 305 14.19 -5.19 -2.58
N GLN A 306 13.26 -5.40 -3.52
CA GLN A 306 12.91 -4.43 -4.57
C GLN A 306 12.29 -3.15 -4.02
N PHE A 307 11.38 -3.25 -3.05
CA PHE A 307 10.56 -2.11 -2.62
C PHE A 307 11.21 -1.31 -1.49
N CYS A 308 11.50 -1.99 -0.36
CA CYS A 308 11.98 -1.33 0.84
C CYS A 308 13.49 -1.12 0.80
N VAL A 309 14.27 -2.19 0.65
CA VAL A 309 15.72 -2.12 0.90
C VAL A 309 16.47 -1.42 -0.23
N LEU A 310 16.23 -1.83 -1.48
CA LEU A 310 16.88 -1.24 -2.65
C LEU A 310 16.08 -0.08 -3.23
N GLY A 311 14.75 -0.13 -3.08
CA GLY A 311 13.84 0.88 -3.62
C GLY A 311 13.59 2.07 -2.71
N GLY A 312 13.94 1.99 -1.41
CA GLY A 312 13.74 3.07 -0.44
C GLY A 312 12.28 3.50 -0.23
N ALA A 313 11.31 2.71 -0.69
CA ALA A 313 9.91 3.11 -0.74
C ALA A 313 9.14 2.77 0.55
N THR A 314 8.15 3.61 0.86
CA THR A 314 7.20 3.39 1.97
C THR A 314 5.77 3.65 1.53
N CYS A 315 4.83 2.81 1.97
CA CYS A 315 3.41 3.02 1.73
C CYS A 315 2.78 4.05 2.68
N SER A 316 3.39 4.35 3.83
CA SER A 316 2.89 5.38 4.76
C SER A 316 3.41 6.75 4.36
N VAL A 317 2.79 7.83 4.85
CA VAL A 317 3.40 9.16 4.78
C VAL A 317 4.38 9.26 5.97
N PRO A 318 5.68 9.54 5.75
CA PRO A 318 6.61 9.79 6.85
C PRO A 318 6.26 11.06 7.64
#